data_AF-A0A2D7KR53-F1
#
_entry.id   AF-A0A2D7KR53-F1
#
_cell.length_a   1.000
_cell.length_b   1.000
_cell.length_c   1.000
_cell.angle_alpha   90.00
_cell.angle_beta   90.00
_cell.angle_gamma   90.00
#
_symmetry.space_group_name_H-M   'P 1'
#
loop_
_entity.id
_entity.type
_entity.pdbx_description
1 polymer ?
#
loop_
_entity_poly.entity_id
_entity_poly.type
_entity_poly.pdbx_seq_one_letter_code
_entity_poly.pdbx_strand_id
1 'polypeptide(L)'
;MSWEYVVMASAVASAGAQYAAASTQAKAGAKTARIKAQIDSTNASLASLEATQTERSRLKQFAALQSSNISSTSYDPYSSKSFLAIENDSEDELKSDVDSIRLLGQIKTDRYAKQAKISDITGDSYRAMGKTAWLKPAGTLMAGGYKAHKVTKEG
;
A
#
# COMPACT_ATOMS: atom_id res chain seq x y z
N MET A 1 -55.75 -6.50 -10.44
CA MET A 1 -54.39 -5.96 -10.60
C MET A 1 -53.72 -6.76 -11.71
N SER A 2 -53.31 -6.12 -12.82
CA SER A 2 -52.70 -6.84 -13.94
C SER A 2 -51.30 -7.33 -13.57
N TRP A 3 -50.90 -8.48 -14.12
CA TRP A 3 -49.58 -9.11 -13.94
C TRP A 3 -48.42 -8.16 -14.29
N GLU A 4 -48.65 -7.15 -15.15
CA GLU A 4 -47.68 -6.10 -15.47
C GLU A 4 -47.19 -5.34 -14.24
N TYR A 5 -48.09 -4.98 -13.31
CA TYR A 5 -47.74 -4.27 -12.08
C TYR A 5 -46.86 -5.14 -11.15
N VAL A 6 -47.09 -6.46 -11.15
CA VAL A 6 -46.29 -7.41 -10.35
C VAL A 6 -44.87 -7.54 -10.91
N VAL A 7 -44.73 -7.58 -12.24
CA VAL A 7 -43.41 -7.64 -12.91
C VAL A 7 -42.65 -6.32 -12.76
N MET A 8 -43.33 -5.17 -12.87
CA MET A 8 -42.69 -3.88 -12.64
C MET A 8 -42.28 -3.67 -11.18
N ALA A 9 -43.15 -4.02 -10.22
CA ALA A 9 -42.83 -3.87 -8.80
C ALA A 9 -41.65 -4.75 -8.36
N SER A 10 -41.57 -5.99 -8.86
CA SER A 10 -40.44 -6.90 -8.59
C SER A 10 -39.14 -6.43 -9.26
N ALA A 11 -39.21 -5.88 -10.48
CA ALA A 11 -38.07 -5.26 -11.14
C ALA A 11 -37.54 -4.03 -10.37
N VAL A 12 -38.43 -3.19 -9.84
CA VAL A 12 -38.05 -2.02 -9.02
C VAL A 12 -37.44 -2.42 -7.68
N ALA A 13 -38.04 -3.38 -6.97
CA ALA A 13 -37.52 -3.87 -5.71
C ALA A 13 -36.13 -4.52 -5.85
N SER A 14 -35.95 -5.34 -6.88
CA SER A 14 -34.65 -5.98 -7.16
C SER A 14 -33.59 -4.98 -7.63
N ALA A 15 -33.95 -4.02 -8.47
CA ALA A 15 -33.06 -2.94 -8.90
C ALA A 15 -32.61 -2.05 -7.73
N GLY A 16 -33.54 -1.69 -6.83
CA GLY A 16 -33.23 -0.91 -5.62
C GLY A 16 -32.30 -1.65 -4.67
N ALA A 17 -32.55 -2.93 -4.41
CA ALA A 17 -31.69 -3.76 -3.57
C ALA A 17 -30.27 -3.92 -4.13
N GLN A 18 -30.14 -4.14 -5.44
CA GLN A 18 -28.84 -4.25 -6.12
C GLN A 18 -28.03 -2.94 -6.05
N TYR A 19 -28.68 -1.79 -6.24
CA TYR A 19 -28.02 -0.48 -6.09
C TYR A 19 -27.57 -0.22 -4.65
N ALA A 20 -28.44 -0.46 -3.67
CA ALA A 20 -28.13 -0.24 -2.26
C ALA A 20 -26.94 -1.11 -1.81
N ALA A 21 -26.90 -2.38 -2.20
CA ALA A 21 -25.79 -3.29 -1.90
C ALA A 21 -24.48 -2.83 -2.57
N ALA A 22 -24.50 -2.54 -3.88
CA ALA A 22 -23.31 -2.14 -4.63
C ALA A 22 -22.74 -0.80 -4.15
N SER A 23 -23.60 0.18 -3.84
CA SER A 23 -23.18 1.49 -3.33
C SER A 23 -22.59 1.41 -1.92
N THR A 24 -23.13 0.55 -1.05
CA THR A 24 -22.58 0.32 0.30
C THR A 24 -21.22 -0.37 0.23
N GLN A 25 -21.08 -1.40 -0.61
CA GLN A 25 -19.82 -2.09 -0.83
C GLN A 25 -18.75 -1.16 -1.42
N ALA A 26 -19.12 -0.31 -2.38
CA ALA A 26 -18.23 0.69 -2.97
C ALA A 26 -17.70 1.69 -1.91
N LYS A 27 -18.59 2.21 -1.04
CA LYS A 27 -18.19 3.13 0.03
C LYS A 27 -17.28 2.47 1.06
N ALA A 28 -17.62 1.25 1.49
CA ALA A 28 -16.80 0.48 2.44
C ALA A 28 -15.42 0.15 1.85
N GLY A 29 -15.36 -0.35 0.61
CA GLY A 29 -14.13 -0.66 -0.09
C GLY A 29 -13.23 0.57 -0.27
N ALA A 30 -13.80 1.71 -0.66
CA ALA A 30 -13.06 2.97 -0.80
C ALA A 30 -12.49 3.46 0.54
N LYS A 31 -13.24 3.33 1.64
CA LYS A 31 -12.77 3.70 2.99
C LYS A 31 -11.62 2.81 3.43
N THR A 32 -11.76 1.49 3.28
CA THR A 32 -10.70 0.53 3.65
C THR A 32 -9.42 0.77 2.84
N ALA A 33 -9.56 1.00 1.53
CA ALA A 33 -8.42 1.30 0.67
C ALA A 33 -7.68 2.58 1.10
N ARG A 34 -8.41 3.63 1.48
CA ARG A 34 -7.82 4.88 2.01
C ARG A 34 -7.08 4.67 3.33
N ILE A 35 -7.66 3.90 4.26
CA ILE A 35 -7.00 3.57 5.53
C ILE A 35 -5.71 2.80 5.25
N LYS A 36 -5.74 1.83 4.33
CA LYS A 36 -4.56 1.07 3.94
C LYS A 36 -3.48 1.97 3.33
N ALA A 37 -3.85 2.89 2.43
CA ALA A 37 -2.92 3.87 1.88
C ALA A 37 -2.25 4.74 2.95
N GLN A 38 -3.01 5.19 3.96
CA GLN A 38 -2.47 5.94 5.10
C GLN A 38 -1.50 5.12 5.96
N ILE A 39 -1.84 3.86 6.22
CA ILE A 39 -0.96 2.93 6.96
C ILE A 39 0.34 2.70 6.17
N ASP A 40 0.24 2.41 4.88
CA ASP A 40 1.40 2.20 4.00
C ASP A 40 2.28 3.47 3.92
N SER A 41 1.68 4.66 3.83
CA SER A 41 2.43 5.92 3.88
C SER A 41 3.14 6.13 5.22
N THR A 42 2.51 5.73 6.34
CA THR A 42 3.13 5.81 7.66
C THR A 42 4.28 4.82 7.78
N ASN A 43 4.11 3.60 7.28
CA ASN A 43 5.15 2.57 7.25
C ASN A 43 6.35 3.00 6.40
N ALA A 44 6.13 3.73 5.30
CA ALA A 44 7.21 4.29 4.49
C ALA A 44 8.10 5.26 5.29
N SER A 45 7.47 6.15 6.06
CA SER A 45 8.17 7.07 6.98
C SER A 45 8.90 6.33 8.10
N LEU A 46 8.27 5.31 8.67
CA LEU A 46 8.87 4.49 9.72
C LEU A 46 10.09 3.72 9.21
N ALA A 47 10.02 3.14 8.01
CA ALA A 47 11.16 2.45 7.38
C ALA A 47 12.34 3.40 7.12
N SER A 48 12.07 4.64 6.72
CA SER A 48 13.11 5.67 6.55
C SER A 48 13.76 6.04 7.89
N LEU A 49 12.96 6.13 8.95
CA LEU A 49 13.44 6.44 10.30
C LEU A 49 14.30 5.29 10.86
N GLU A 50 13.82 4.04 10.71
CA GLU A 50 14.57 2.84 11.11
C GLU A 50 15.93 2.78 10.42
N ALA A 51 15.98 3.00 9.10
CA ALA A 51 17.25 3.02 8.36
C ALA A 51 18.21 4.10 8.89
N THR A 52 17.71 5.31 9.14
CA THR A 52 18.49 6.41 9.73
C THR A 52 19.00 6.05 11.13
N GLN A 53 18.19 5.36 11.93
CA GLN A 53 18.56 4.93 13.27
C GLN A 53 19.61 3.82 13.24
N THR A 54 19.48 2.86 12.33
CA THR A 54 20.48 1.80 12.11
C THR A 54 21.80 2.38 11.63
N GLU A 55 21.77 3.32 10.68
CA GLU A 55 22.96 4.05 10.21
C GLU A 55 23.69 4.73 11.39
N ARG A 56 22.95 5.51 12.20
CA ARG A 56 23.51 6.16 13.38
C ARG A 56 24.09 5.17 14.40
N SER A 57 23.43 4.04 14.60
CA SER A 57 23.93 2.98 15.49
C SER A 57 25.25 2.41 14.98
N ARG A 58 25.36 2.15 13.67
CA ARG A 58 26.58 1.63 13.05
C ARG A 58 27.74 2.60 13.15
N LEU A 59 27.50 3.89 12.88
CA LEU A 59 28.51 4.94 13.06
C LEU A 59 29.01 5.04 14.52
N LYS A 60 28.10 4.93 15.50
CA LYS A 60 28.49 4.92 16.92
C LYS A 60 29.32 3.71 17.30
N GLN A 61 28.98 2.52 16.79
CA GLN A 61 29.77 1.30 17.02
C GLN A 61 31.17 1.43 16.43
N PHE A 62 31.29 1.99 15.23
CA PHE A 62 32.58 2.26 14.60
C PHE A 62 33.43 3.24 15.42
N ALA A 63 32.85 4.36 15.86
CA ALA A 63 33.55 5.32 16.70
C ALA A 63 34.05 4.68 18.03
N ALA A 64 33.25 3.79 18.63
CA ALA A 64 33.65 3.05 19.83
C ALA A 64 34.80 2.07 19.55
N LEU A 65 34.78 1.37 18.40
CA LEU A 65 35.88 0.50 17.96
C LEU A 65 37.18 1.28 17.74
N GLN A 66 37.11 2.42 17.05
CA GLN A 66 38.27 3.29 16.81
C GLN A 66 38.87 3.76 18.13
N SER A 67 38.05 4.24 19.07
CA SER A 67 38.49 4.64 20.40
C SER A 67 39.12 3.49 21.20
N SER A 68 38.61 2.27 21.08
CA SER A 68 39.15 1.08 21.76
C SER A 68 40.49 0.64 21.18
N ASN A 69 40.66 0.75 19.86
CA ASN A 69 41.90 0.36 19.18
C ASN A 69 43.04 1.34 19.48
N ILE A 70 42.73 2.65 19.60
CA ILE A 70 43.72 3.67 19.98
C ILE A 70 44.24 3.46 21.41
N SER A 71 43.43 2.88 22.32
CA SER A 71 43.85 2.62 23.70
C SER A 71 44.57 1.28 23.92
N SER A 72 44.72 0.46 22.88
CA SER A 72 45.37 -0.86 22.97
C SER A 72 46.89 -0.73 22.91
N THR A 73 47.58 -1.11 23.98
CA THR A 73 49.04 -1.01 24.15
C THR A 73 49.83 -2.18 23.56
N SER A 74 49.18 -3.20 22.98
CA SER A 74 49.84 -4.40 22.44
C SER A 74 49.72 -4.48 20.92
N TYR A 75 50.54 -3.71 20.21
CA TYR A 75 50.68 -3.82 18.76
C TYR A 75 51.90 -4.69 18.42
N ASP A 76 51.68 -5.84 17.78
CA ASP A 76 52.74 -6.70 17.24
C ASP A 76 52.95 -6.42 15.74
N PRO A 77 54.09 -5.81 15.35
CA PRO A 77 54.36 -5.40 13.97
C PRO A 77 54.58 -6.55 12.98
N TYR A 78 54.78 -7.79 13.44
CA TYR A 78 55.14 -8.92 12.57
C TYR A 78 53.96 -9.87 12.26
N SER A 79 52.88 -9.82 13.05
CA SER A 79 51.69 -10.65 12.87
C SER A 79 50.43 -9.87 12.50
N SER A 80 50.39 -8.57 12.79
CA SER A 80 49.22 -7.73 12.57
C SER A 80 49.40 -6.76 11.40
N LYS A 81 48.33 -6.51 10.64
CA LYS A 81 48.28 -5.40 9.69
C LYS A 81 48.65 -4.11 10.42
N SER A 82 49.36 -3.20 9.74
CA SER A 82 49.65 -1.89 10.32
C SER A 82 48.37 -1.21 10.78
N PHE A 83 48.41 -0.50 11.91
CA PHE A 83 47.25 0.24 12.45
C PHE A 83 46.54 1.06 11.36
N LEU A 84 47.30 1.77 10.52
CA LEU A 84 46.80 2.54 9.36
C LEU A 84 46.06 1.68 8.31
N ALA A 85 46.50 0.44 8.08
CA ALA A 85 45.84 -0.47 7.14
C ALA A 85 44.56 -1.07 7.74
N ILE A 86 44.53 -1.35 9.04
CA ILE A 86 43.31 -1.77 9.74
C ILE A 86 42.28 -0.64 9.73
N GLU A 87 42.71 0.60 9.96
CA GLU A 87 41.86 1.78 9.94
C GLU A 87 41.25 2.02 8.56
N ASN A 88 42.08 2.02 7.49
CA ASN A 88 41.60 2.16 6.12
C ASN A 88 40.60 1.05 5.71
N ASP A 89 40.93 -0.22 5.97
CA ASP A 89 40.03 -1.34 5.65
C ASP A 89 38.70 -1.22 6.43
N SER A 90 38.76 -0.77 7.69
CA SER A 90 37.56 -0.59 8.53
C SER A 90 36.70 0.60 8.08
N GLU A 91 37.30 1.68 7.57
CA GLU A 91 36.58 2.81 6.99
C GLU A 91 35.85 2.43 5.70
N ASP A 92 36.49 1.64 4.83
CA ASP A 92 35.88 1.14 3.60
C ASP A 92 34.72 0.18 3.90
N GLU A 93 34.89 -0.72 4.88
CA GLU A 93 33.81 -1.60 5.37
C GLU A 93 32.64 -0.79 5.96
N LEU A 94 32.92 0.23 6.77
CA LEU A 94 31.89 1.12 7.33
C LEU A 94 31.10 1.82 6.23
N LYS A 95 31.79 2.33 5.21
CA LYS A 95 31.14 3.02 4.10
C LYS A 95 30.22 2.08 3.34
N SER A 96 30.68 0.87 3.03
CA SER A 96 29.86 -0.17 2.40
C SER A 96 28.64 -0.55 3.23
N ASP A 97 28.80 -0.69 4.56
CA ASP A 97 27.71 -0.98 5.49
C ASP A 97 26.66 0.13 5.50
N VAL A 98 27.10 1.39 5.63
CA VAL A 98 26.22 2.56 5.65
C VAL A 98 25.46 2.69 4.33
N ASP A 99 26.13 2.53 3.20
CA ASP A 99 25.51 2.60 1.89
C ASP A 99 24.48 1.46 1.70
N SER A 100 24.78 0.26 2.20
CA SER A 100 23.86 -0.87 2.21
C SER A 100 22.63 -0.62 3.08
N ILE A 101 22.81 -0.05 4.28
CA ILE A 101 21.70 0.34 5.19
C ILE A 101 20.80 1.37 4.51
N ARG A 102 21.39 2.40 3.89
CA ARG A 102 20.65 3.45 3.17
C ARG A 102 19.87 2.87 2.01
N LEU A 103 20.50 2.01 1.19
CA LEU A 103 19.86 1.37 0.05
C LEU A 103 18.68 0.49 0.50
N LEU A 104 18.86 -0.34 1.52
CA LEU A 104 17.79 -1.17 2.08
C LEU A 104 16.64 -0.32 2.64
N GLY A 105 16.97 0.78 3.32
CA GLY A 105 16.00 1.78 3.79
C GLY A 105 15.18 2.35 2.64
N GLN A 106 15.84 2.86 1.60
CA GLN A 106 15.20 3.40 0.40
C GLN A 106 14.30 2.37 -0.29
N ILE A 107 14.77 1.13 -0.48
CA ILE A 107 13.98 0.06 -1.10
C ILE A 107 12.71 -0.23 -0.29
N LYS A 108 12.79 -0.27 1.05
CA LYS A 108 11.62 -0.48 1.93
C LYS A 108 10.65 0.69 1.83
N THR A 109 11.15 1.93 1.94
CA THR A 109 10.34 3.15 1.82
C THR A 109 9.62 3.20 0.46
N ASP A 110 10.32 2.92 -0.63
CA ASP A 110 9.75 2.88 -1.98
C ASP A 110 8.69 1.79 -2.14
N ARG A 111 8.91 0.62 -1.53
CA ARG A 111 7.93 -0.48 -1.55
C ARG A 111 6.63 -0.05 -0.88
N TYR A 112 6.71 0.54 0.31
CA TYR A 112 5.53 1.04 1.02
C TYR A 112 4.86 2.21 0.29
N ALA A 113 5.62 3.14 -0.28
CA ALA A 113 5.08 4.23 -1.08
C ALA A 113 4.34 3.72 -2.33
N LYS A 114 4.85 2.67 -3.00
CA LYS A 114 4.17 2.01 -4.12
C LYS A 114 2.89 1.30 -3.66
N GLN A 115 2.92 0.62 -2.52
CA GLN A 115 1.73 -0.02 -1.94
C GLN A 115 0.64 1.01 -1.58
N ALA A 116 1.03 2.17 -1.04
CA ALA A 116 0.11 3.26 -0.78
C ALA A 116 -0.57 3.75 -2.07
N LYS A 117 0.20 3.95 -3.15
CA LYS A 117 -0.35 4.32 -4.47
C LYS A 117 -1.31 3.26 -5.03
N ILE A 118 -0.99 1.97 -4.89
CA ILE A 118 -1.87 0.87 -5.32
C ILE A 118 -3.18 0.91 -4.51
N SER A 119 -3.10 1.15 -3.20
CA SER A 119 -4.26 1.28 -2.33
C SER A 119 -5.13 2.48 -2.72
N ASP A 120 -4.54 3.62 -3.09
CA ASP A 120 -5.28 4.78 -3.60
C ASP A 120 -6.01 4.49 -4.91
N ILE A 121 -5.33 3.88 -5.89
CA ILE A 121 -5.93 3.45 -7.18
C ILE A 121 -7.10 2.48 -6.93
N THR A 122 -6.93 1.56 -5.99
CA THR A 122 -7.99 0.63 -5.58
C THR A 122 -9.16 1.38 -4.94
N GLY A 123 -8.90 2.40 -4.13
CA GLY A 123 -9.95 3.25 -3.56
C GLY A 123 -10.71 4.06 -4.61
N ASP A 124 -10.03 4.49 -5.67
CA ASP A 124 -10.64 5.18 -6.81
C ASP A 124 -11.50 4.22 -7.65
N SER A 125 -11.07 2.98 -7.85
CA SER A 125 -11.87 1.97 -8.56
C SER A 125 -13.17 1.63 -7.80
N TYR A 126 -13.13 1.52 -6.47
CA TYR A 126 -14.33 1.38 -5.66
C TYR A 126 -15.25 2.60 -5.76
N ARG A 127 -14.71 3.82 -5.79
CA ARG A 127 -15.51 5.03 -6.01
C ARG A 127 -16.16 5.04 -7.40
N ALA A 128 -15.43 4.64 -8.44
CA ALA A 128 -15.96 4.50 -9.79
C ALA A 128 -17.09 3.47 -9.84
N MET A 129 -16.90 2.31 -9.20
CA MET A 129 -17.93 1.27 -9.07
C MET A 129 -19.20 1.81 -8.39
N GLY A 130 -19.07 2.62 -7.34
CA GLY A 130 -20.21 3.28 -6.69
C GLY A 130 -20.93 4.26 -7.62
N LYS A 131 -20.21 5.03 -8.44
CA LYS A 131 -20.78 5.96 -9.43
C LYS A 131 -21.49 5.24 -10.57
N THR A 132 -21.04 4.04 -10.94
CA THR A 132 -21.66 3.23 -12.01
C THR A 132 -22.64 2.19 -11.48
N ALA A 133 -22.82 2.09 -10.15
CA ALA A 133 -23.66 1.08 -9.51
C ALA A 133 -25.12 1.14 -9.96
N TRP A 134 -25.58 2.30 -10.44
CA TRP A 134 -26.95 2.50 -10.94
C TRP A 134 -27.16 1.94 -12.36
N LEU A 135 -26.11 1.68 -13.14
CA LEU A 135 -26.22 1.25 -14.55
C LEU A 135 -26.84 -0.15 -14.69
N LYS A 136 -26.42 -1.11 -13.85
CA LYS A 136 -26.99 -2.46 -13.81
C LYS A 136 -28.50 -2.44 -13.49
N PRO A 137 -28.95 -1.81 -12.39
CA PRO A 137 -30.37 -1.73 -12.07
C PRO A 137 -31.16 -0.92 -13.10
N ALA A 138 -30.58 0.12 -13.72
CA ALA A 138 -31.22 0.84 -14.83
C ALA A 138 -31.47 -0.09 -16.04
N GLY A 139 -30.50 -0.95 -16.39
CA GLY A 139 -30.68 -1.97 -17.42
C GLY A 139 -31.78 -2.98 -17.08
N THR A 140 -31.85 -3.42 -15.83
CA THR A 140 -32.91 -4.32 -15.34
C THR A 140 -34.30 -3.68 -15.42
N LEU A 141 -34.44 -2.42 -15.03
CA LEU A 141 -35.68 -1.66 -15.13
C LEU A 141 -36.15 -1.49 -16.58
N MET A 142 -35.24 -1.11 -17.48
CA MET A 142 -35.53 -0.94 -18.91
C MET A 142 -35.95 -2.27 -19.56
N ALA A 143 -35.27 -3.38 -19.22
CA ALA A 143 -35.63 -4.70 -19.70
C ALA A 143 -37.00 -5.17 -19.17
N GLY A 144 -37.30 -4.90 -17.89
CA GLY A 144 -38.61 -5.19 -17.29
C GLY A 144 -39.75 -4.42 -17.97
N GLY A 145 -39.56 -3.12 -18.21
CA GLY A 145 -40.52 -2.29 -18.93
C GLY A 145 -40.74 -2.72 -20.38
N TYR A 146 -39.67 -3.10 -21.09
CA TYR A 146 -39.76 -3.62 -22.45
C TYR A 146 -40.54 -4.94 -22.53
N LYS A 147 -40.29 -5.88 -21.60
CA LYS A 147 -41.04 -7.14 -21.52
C LYS A 147 -42.53 -6.91 -21.24
N ALA A 148 -42.86 -6.00 -20.31
CA ALA A 148 -44.25 -5.65 -20.03
C ALA A 148 -44.95 -5.05 -21.27
N HIS A 149 -44.29 -4.13 -21.99
CA HIS A 149 -44.83 -3.51 -23.20
C HIS A 149 -45.00 -4.49 -24.38
N LYS A 150 -44.11 -5.49 -24.51
CA LYS A 150 -44.23 -6.49 -25.58
C LYS A 150 -45.43 -7.40 -25.37
N VAL A 151 -45.67 -7.84 -24.14
CA VAL A 151 -46.77 -8.75 -23.82
C VAL A 151 -48.14 -8.06 -23.94
N THR A 152 -48.24 -6.76 -23.67
CA THR A 152 -49.49 -5.98 -23.89
C THR A 152 -49.79 -5.68 -25.37
N LYS A 153 -48.83 -5.89 -26.29
CA LYS A 153 -49.06 -5.78 -27.74
C LYS A 153 -49.38 -7.11 -28.42
N GLU A 154 -49.06 -8.24 -27.78
CA GLU A 154 -49.26 -9.59 -28.33
C GLU A 154 -50.48 -10.31 -27.73
N GLY A 155 -51.16 -9.73 -26.73
CA GLY A 155 -52.43 -10.20 -26.17
C GLY A 155 -53.57 -9.22 -26.43
#